data_AF-A0AAN8XBW6-F1
#
_entry.id   AF-A0AAN8XBW6-F1
#
_cell.length_a   1.000
_cell.length_b   1.000
_cell.length_c   1.000
_cell.angle_alpha   90.00
_cell.angle_beta   90.00
_cell.angle_gamma   90.00
#
_symmetry.space_group_name_H-M   'P 1'
#
loop_
_entity.id
_entity.type
_entity.pdbx_description
1 polymer ?
#
loop_
_entity_poly.entity_id
_entity_poly.type
_entity_poly.pdbx_seq_one_letter_code
_entity_poly.pdbx_strand_id
1 'polypeptide(L)'
;MFTFVHVTEINLFTMTDYKEEQTNEIEALESIYPEEFEILETEPHHKFKITVKSEESEPYAVMPIEAAEIILNFEYTSTYPDEPPVMEVIPVDNIEDEDLEELRMQLQEQCQENLGMVMVFTLVSYSLEWLTNHMEKIARMAKEELERKKLELEELER
;
A
#
# COMPACT_ATOMS: atom_id res chain seq x y z
N MET A 1 -16.42 44.93 -43.82
CA MET A 1 -17.27 43.78 -43.45
C MET A 1 -16.33 42.60 -43.26
N PHE A 2 -15.77 42.45 -42.07
CA PHE A 2 -14.78 41.41 -41.77
C PHE A 2 -15.53 40.13 -41.39
N THR A 3 -15.43 39.11 -42.23
CA THR A 3 -15.93 37.77 -41.97
C THR A 3 -15.09 37.12 -40.88
N PHE A 4 -15.75 36.82 -39.77
CA PHE A 4 -15.24 36.06 -38.62
C PHE A 4 -14.62 34.73 -39.08
N VAL A 5 -13.35 34.52 -38.73
CA VAL A 5 -12.73 33.20 -38.74
C VAL A 5 -13.33 32.43 -37.56
N HIS A 6 -14.15 31.42 -37.83
CA HIS A 6 -14.48 30.41 -36.84
C HIS A 6 -13.22 29.56 -36.63
N VAL A 7 -12.42 29.96 -35.64
CA VAL A 7 -11.48 29.04 -35.00
C VAL A 7 -12.36 28.04 -34.28
N THR A 8 -12.52 26.86 -34.86
CA THR A 8 -13.01 25.70 -34.13
C THR A 8 -12.07 25.52 -32.95
N GLU A 9 -12.57 25.79 -31.74
CA GLU A 9 -11.95 25.37 -30.50
C GLU A 9 -11.64 23.89 -30.64
N ILE A 10 -10.36 23.59 -30.86
CA ILE A 10 -9.82 22.26 -30.61
C ILE A 10 -10.07 22.06 -29.13
N ASN A 11 -11.06 21.23 -28.82
CA ASN A 11 -11.40 20.84 -27.48
C ASN A 11 -10.19 20.06 -26.94
N LEU A 12 -9.25 20.82 -26.37
CA LEU A 12 -8.06 20.38 -25.66
C LEU A 12 -8.50 19.82 -24.29
N PHE A 13 -9.52 18.95 -24.29
CA PHE A 13 -9.86 18.13 -23.14
C PHE A 13 -8.99 16.89 -23.28
N THR A 14 -7.97 16.84 -22.43
CA THR A 14 -7.03 15.74 -22.20
C THR A 14 -7.66 14.38 -22.51
N MET A 15 -7.31 13.80 -23.66
CA MET A 15 -7.41 12.35 -23.85
C MET A 15 -6.27 11.75 -23.04
N THR A 16 -6.43 11.68 -21.72
CA THR A 16 -5.58 10.84 -20.88
C THR A 16 -5.75 9.42 -21.42
N ASP A 17 -4.69 8.83 -21.96
CA ASP A 17 -4.73 7.45 -22.42
C ASP A 17 -4.57 6.55 -21.19
N TYR A 18 -5.69 6.32 -20.49
CA TYR A 18 -5.71 5.49 -19.30
C TYR A 18 -5.12 4.10 -19.55
N LYS A 19 -5.28 3.54 -20.77
CA LYS A 19 -4.71 2.24 -21.09
C LYS A 19 -3.19 2.30 -21.15
N GLU A 20 -2.63 3.34 -21.75
CA GLU A 20 -1.19 3.55 -21.79
C GLU A 20 -0.63 3.74 -20.37
N GLU A 21 -1.25 4.58 -19.53
CA GLU A 21 -0.81 4.78 -18.15
C GLU A 21 -0.88 3.51 -17.30
N GLN A 22 -2.00 2.77 -17.39
CA GLN A 22 -2.17 1.48 -16.72
C GLN A 22 -1.12 0.47 -17.16
N THR A 23 -0.83 0.38 -18.47
CA THR A 23 0.17 -0.56 -19.00
C THR A 23 1.57 -0.19 -18.52
N ASN A 24 1.92 1.10 -18.57
CA ASN A 24 3.21 1.59 -18.10
C ASN A 24 3.40 1.35 -16.60
N GLU A 25 2.34 1.52 -15.78
CA GLU A 25 2.42 1.21 -14.36
C GLU A 25 2.61 -0.29 -14.12
N ILE A 26 1.91 -1.17 -14.84
CA ILE A 26 2.10 -2.63 -14.70
C ILE A 26 3.54 -3.03 -15.01
N GLU A 27 4.10 -2.57 -16.13
CA GLU A 27 5.49 -2.87 -16.50
C GLU A 27 6.50 -2.37 -15.44
N ALA A 28 6.22 -1.20 -14.86
CA ALA A 28 7.03 -0.65 -13.78
C ALA A 28 6.91 -1.51 -12.50
N LEU A 29 5.70 -1.89 -12.10
CA LEU A 29 5.45 -2.71 -10.91
C LEU A 29 6.08 -4.10 -11.04
N GLU A 30 5.98 -4.76 -12.20
CA GLU A 30 6.66 -6.02 -12.48
C GLU A 30 8.19 -5.91 -12.33
N SER A 31 8.74 -4.75 -12.68
CA SER A 31 10.18 -4.49 -12.55
C SER A 31 10.62 -4.16 -11.12
N ILE A 32 9.74 -3.51 -10.34
CA ILE A 32 10.02 -3.13 -8.95
C ILE A 32 9.84 -4.32 -8.00
N TYR A 33 8.81 -5.15 -8.26
CA TYR A 33 8.37 -6.25 -7.38
C TYR A 33 8.37 -7.60 -8.14
N PRO A 34 9.52 -8.07 -8.66
CA PRO A 34 9.56 -9.23 -9.54
C PRO A 34 9.16 -10.56 -8.86
N GLU A 35 9.22 -10.63 -7.54
CA GLU A 35 8.86 -11.84 -6.78
C GLU A 35 7.48 -11.71 -6.10
N GLU A 36 7.07 -10.50 -5.76
CA GLU A 36 5.88 -10.22 -4.96
C GLU A 36 4.64 -9.89 -5.80
N PHE A 37 4.84 -9.47 -7.06
CA PHE A 37 3.78 -9.09 -7.99
C PHE A 37 3.25 -10.29 -8.79
N GLU A 38 1.93 -10.44 -8.85
CA GLU A 38 1.27 -11.50 -9.63
C GLU A 38 0.03 -10.94 -10.35
N ILE A 39 -0.04 -11.12 -11.67
CA ILE A 39 -1.22 -10.82 -12.48
C ILE A 39 -2.25 -11.94 -12.30
N LEU A 40 -3.49 -11.56 -11.95
CA LEU A 40 -4.62 -12.45 -11.80
C LEU A 40 -5.51 -12.46 -13.05
N GLU A 41 -5.73 -11.29 -13.65
CA GLU A 41 -6.56 -11.09 -14.83
C GLU A 41 -6.07 -9.87 -15.61
N THR A 42 -6.16 -9.86 -16.95
CA THR A 42 -5.74 -8.73 -17.79
C THR A 42 -6.91 -8.04 -18.50
N GLU A 43 -8.04 -8.74 -18.64
CA GLU A 43 -9.20 -8.29 -19.41
C GLU A 43 -10.47 -8.61 -18.61
N PRO A 44 -11.47 -7.72 -18.51
CA PRO A 44 -11.55 -6.40 -19.17
C PRO A 44 -10.68 -5.31 -18.53
N HIS A 45 -10.22 -5.54 -17.31
CA HIS A 45 -9.32 -4.67 -16.56
C HIS A 45 -8.24 -5.51 -15.89
N HIS A 46 -7.06 -4.92 -15.67
CA HIS A 46 -6.01 -5.61 -14.93
C HIS A 46 -6.44 -5.83 -13.48
N LYS A 47 -6.36 -7.08 -13.05
CA LYS A 47 -6.42 -7.49 -11.66
C LYS A 47 -5.10 -8.14 -11.31
N PHE A 48 -4.51 -7.72 -10.22
CA PHE A 48 -3.22 -8.21 -9.79
C PHE A 48 -3.12 -8.08 -8.27
N LYS A 49 -2.12 -8.72 -7.72
CA LYS A 49 -1.82 -8.62 -6.30
C LYS A 49 -0.35 -8.35 -6.07
N ILE A 50 -0.04 -7.69 -4.96
CA ILE A 50 1.32 -7.45 -4.49
C ILE A 50 1.38 -7.91 -3.03
N THR A 51 2.33 -8.80 -2.74
CA THR A 51 2.62 -9.23 -1.37
C THR A 51 3.49 -8.18 -0.70
N VAL A 52 3.10 -7.72 0.48
CA VAL A 52 3.83 -6.70 1.25
C VAL A 52 4.16 -7.27 2.62
N LYS A 53 5.45 -7.26 2.95
CA LYS A 53 5.98 -7.83 4.18
C LYS A 53 6.80 -6.78 4.93
N SER A 54 6.55 -6.61 6.22
CA SER A 54 7.32 -5.68 7.06
C SER A 54 8.80 -6.05 7.04
N GLU A 55 9.67 -5.05 7.12
CA GLU A 55 11.09 -5.31 7.30
C GLU A 55 11.35 -5.96 8.66
N GLU A 56 12.28 -6.93 8.69
CA GLU A 56 12.77 -7.46 9.95
C GLU A 56 13.53 -6.35 10.68
N SER A 57 13.01 -5.90 11.83
CA SER A 57 13.74 -4.97 12.67
C SER A 57 15.08 -5.60 13.09
N GLU A 58 16.18 -4.83 13.00
CA GLU A 58 17.55 -5.22 13.36
C GLU A 58 17.67 -6.07 14.65
N PRO A 59 18.79 -6.81 14.86
CA PRO A 59 19.02 -7.77 15.97
C PRO A 59 18.97 -7.21 17.40
N TYR A 60 18.52 -5.97 17.60
CA TYR A 60 18.21 -5.37 18.91
C TYR A 60 16.79 -5.66 19.39
N ALA A 61 15.95 -6.31 18.58
CA ALA A 61 14.71 -6.90 19.05
C ALA A 61 15.04 -8.05 20.01
N VAL A 62 14.96 -7.76 21.31
CA VAL A 62 15.15 -8.73 22.42
C VAL A 62 14.10 -9.85 22.34
N MET A 63 13.11 -9.73 21.46
CA MET A 63 12.07 -10.71 21.20
C MET A 63 11.96 -11.00 19.71
N PRO A 64 11.84 -12.28 19.31
CA PRO A 64 11.53 -12.63 17.93
C PRO A 64 10.08 -12.25 17.66
N ILE A 65 9.86 -11.10 17.02
CA ILE A 65 8.58 -10.78 16.42
C ILE A 65 8.74 -11.09 14.94
N GLU A 66 7.92 -12.02 14.48
CA GLU A 66 7.87 -12.39 13.08
C GLU A 66 7.30 -11.22 12.26
N ALA A 67 7.74 -11.09 11.02
CA ALA A 67 7.29 -10.03 10.15
C ALA A 67 5.77 -10.13 9.90
N ALA A 68 5.12 -8.98 9.85
CA ALA A 68 3.74 -8.86 9.38
C ALA A 68 3.71 -8.97 7.86
N GLU A 69 2.70 -9.66 7.33
CA GLU A 69 2.52 -9.89 5.91
C GLU A 69 1.06 -9.67 5.51
N ILE A 70 0.87 -8.93 4.43
CA ILE A 70 -0.43 -8.69 3.80
C ILE A 70 -0.34 -8.89 2.30
N ILE A 71 -1.48 -9.09 1.66
CA ILE A 71 -1.63 -9.03 0.21
C ILE A 71 -2.50 -7.82 -0.12
N LEU A 72 -2.01 -6.97 -1.03
CA LEU A 72 -2.80 -5.91 -1.64
C LEU A 72 -3.31 -6.40 -2.99
N ASN A 73 -4.62 -6.62 -3.09
CA ASN A 73 -5.29 -6.89 -4.36
C ASN A 73 -5.75 -5.58 -4.98
N PHE A 74 -5.48 -5.43 -6.27
CA PHE A 74 -5.91 -4.28 -7.07
C PHE A 74 -6.70 -4.75 -8.29
N GLU A 75 -7.75 -4.01 -8.62
CA GLU A 75 -8.43 -4.05 -9.90
C GLU A 75 -8.51 -2.61 -10.44
N TYR A 76 -7.90 -2.39 -11.61
CA TYR A 76 -8.01 -1.10 -12.28
C TYR A 76 -9.44 -0.86 -12.73
N THR A 77 -9.84 0.40 -12.64
CA THR A 77 -11.10 0.85 -13.22
C THR A 77 -10.88 1.39 -14.63
N SER A 78 -11.96 1.79 -15.30
CA SER A 78 -11.89 2.32 -16.66
C SER A 78 -11.20 3.69 -16.74
N THR A 79 -11.21 4.48 -15.67
CA THR A 79 -10.62 5.82 -15.65
C THR A 79 -9.52 5.99 -14.62
N TYR A 80 -9.04 4.91 -14.00
CA TYR A 80 -7.84 4.96 -13.18
C TYR A 80 -6.67 5.52 -14.03
N PRO A 81 -5.91 6.52 -13.54
CA PRO A 81 -5.81 6.95 -12.14
C PRO A 81 -6.67 8.15 -11.69
N ASP A 82 -7.60 8.64 -12.51
CA ASP A 82 -8.50 9.75 -12.13
C ASP A 82 -9.53 9.33 -11.08
N GLU A 83 -9.79 8.03 -10.98
CA GLU A 83 -10.52 7.41 -9.87
C GLU A 83 -9.64 6.31 -9.25
N PRO A 84 -9.83 5.97 -7.96
CA PRO A 84 -8.96 5.00 -7.30
C PRO A 84 -9.20 3.59 -7.87
N PRO A 85 -8.20 2.72 -7.83
CA PRO A 85 -8.41 1.32 -8.16
C PRO A 85 -9.31 0.69 -7.09
N VAL A 86 -10.01 -0.38 -7.46
CA VAL A 86 -10.66 -1.22 -6.45
C VAL A 86 -9.55 -1.95 -5.71
N MET A 87 -9.45 -1.70 -4.40
CA MET A 87 -8.38 -2.25 -3.57
C MET A 87 -8.97 -3.09 -2.43
N GLU A 88 -8.36 -4.25 -2.21
CA GLU A 88 -8.64 -5.11 -1.07
C GLU A 88 -7.33 -5.44 -0.34
N VAL A 89 -7.31 -5.23 0.96
CA VAL A 89 -6.20 -5.61 1.85
C VAL A 89 -6.53 -6.97 2.46
N ILE A 90 -5.64 -7.95 2.34
CA ILE A 90 -5.86 -9.30 2.88
C ILE A 90 -4.76 -9.59 3.90
N PRO A 91 -5.09 -9.92 5.16
CA PRO A 91 -4.09 -10.30 6.14
C PRO A 91 -3.53 -11.69 5.79
N VAL A 92 -2.21 -11.85 5.88
CA VAL A 92 -1.54 -13.14 5.71
C VAL A 92 -0.97 -13.63 7.02
N ASP A 93 -0.18 -12.80 7.69
CA ASP A 93 0.47 -13.17 8.95
C ASP A 93 0.77 -11.97 9.85
N ASN A 94 0.84 -12.22 11.16
CA ASN A 94 1.25 -11.27 12.21
C ASN A 94 0.61 -9.86 12.15
N ILE A 95 -0.68 -9.79 11.82
CA ILE A 95 -1.49 -8.57 11.90
C ILE A 95 -2.89 -8.87 12.43
N GLU A 96 -3.36 -8.06 13.38
CA GLU A 96 -4.71 -8.18 13.96
C GLU A 96 -5.75 -7.43 13.12
N ASP A 97 -7.02 -7.84 13.20
CA ASP A 97 -8.10 -7.24 12.40
C ASP A 97 -8.30 -5.73 12.68
N GLU A 98 -8.10 -5.28 13.93
CA GLU A 98 -8.22 -3.87 14.32
C GLU A 98 -7.13 -3.02 13.65
N ASP A 99 -5.90 -3.51 13.68
CA ASP A 99 -4.73 -2.89 13.07
C ASP A 99 -4.86 -2.87 11.53
N LEU A 100 -5.41 -3.94 10.95
CA LEU A 100 -5.70 -4.01 9.52
C LEU A 100 -6.73 -2.96 9.09
N GLU A 101 -7.75 -2.71 9.91
CA GLU A 101 -8.77 -1.68 9.62
C GLU A 101 -8.19 -0.26 9.68
N GLU A 102 -7.26 0.00 10.63
CA GLU A 102 -6.51 1.26 10.67
C GLU A 102 -5.70 1.46 9.36
N LEU A 103 -4.99 0.43 8.91
CA LEU A 103 -4.26 0.46 7.65
C LEU A 103 -5.19 0.71 6.44
N ARG A 104 -6.35 0.05 6.38
CA ARG A 104 -7.34 0.27 5.30
C ARG A 104 -7.81 1.71 5.24
N MET A 105 -8.13 2.31 6.39
CA MET A 105 -8.56 3.70 6.47
C MET A 105 -7.47 4.65 5.96
N GLN A 106 -6.22 4.43 6.36
CA GLN A 106 -5.08 5.24 5.91
C GLN A 106 -4.82 5.07 4.41
N LEU A 107 -4.88 3.85 3.88
CA LEU A 107 -4.72 3.61 2.44
C LEU A 107 -5.85 4.27 1.63
N GLN A 108 -7.07 4.31 2.16
CA GLN A 108 -8.16 5.03 1.52
C GLN A 108 -7.88 6.55 1.45
N GLU A 109 -7.29 7.14 2.50
CA GLU A 109 -6.83 8.53 2.47
C GLU A 109 -5.74 8.72 1.41
N GLN A 110 -4.75 7.84 1.36
CA GLN A 110 -3.69 7.86 0.35
C GLN A 110 -4.25 7.77 -1.08
N CYS A 111 -5.28 6.96 -1.33
CA CYS A 111 -5.95 6.94 -2.64
C CYS A 111 -6.53 8.30 -3.03
N GLN A 112 -7.16 9.01 -2.08
CA GLN A 112 -7.76 10.32 -2.37
C GLN A 112 -6.70 11.40 -2.63
N GLU A 113 -5.57 11.35 -1.93
CA GLU A 113 -4.48 12.31 -2.08
C GLU A 113 -3.71 12.15 -3.39
N ASN A 114 -3.69 10.95 -3.97
CA ASN A 114 -2.91 10.61 -5.16
C ASN A 114 -3.75 10.53 -6.44
N LEU A 115 -5.02 10.96 -6.43
CA LEU A 115 -5.86 10.97 -7.64
C LEU A 115 -5.24 11.80 -8.78
N GLY A 116 -5.42 11.32 -10.01
CA GLY A 116 -4.87 11.93 -11.22
C GLY A 116 -3.44 11.52 -11.55
N MET A 117 -2.85 10.62 -10.76
CA MET A 117 -1.58 9.95 -11.06
C MET A 117 -1.61 8.50 -10.60
N VAL A 118 -0.88 7.65 -11.30
CA VAL A 118 -0.65 6.26 -10.92
C VAL A 118 -0.12 6.18 -9.47
N MET A 119 -0.75 5.35 -8.63
CA MET A 119 -0.59 5.41 -7.18
C MET A 119 -0.27 4.06 -6.52
N VAL A 120 -0.22 2.95 -7.27
CA VAL A 120 -0.05 1.61 -6.67
C VAL A 120 1.28 1.52 -5.93
N PHE A 121 2.36 2.06 -6.51
CA PHE A 121 3.66 2.12 -5.84
C PHE A 121 3.59 2.89 -4.50
N THR A 122 2.87 4.01 -4.48
CA THR A 122 2.66 4.81 -3.27
C THR A 122 1.92 4.00 -2.21
N LEU A 123 0.86 3.28 -2.59
CA LEU A 123 0.07 2.45 -1.67
C LEU A 123 0.87 1.27 -1.11
N VAL A 124 1.67 0.61 -1.95
CA VAL A 124 2.57 -0.49 -1.52
C VAL A 124 3.63 0.02 -0.56
N SER A 125 4.27 1.15 -0.89
CA SER A 125 5.31 1.77 -0.08
C SER A 125 4.77 2.25 1.28
N TYR A 126 3.60 2.88 1.28
CA TYR A 126 2.89 3.27 2.51
C TYR A 126 2.59 2.04 3.38
N SER A 127 2.08 0.96 2.78
CA SER A 127 1.78 -0.27 3.50
C SER A 127 3.02 -0.90 4.14
N LEU A 128 4.15 -0.94 3.41
CA LEU A 128 5.42 -1.45 3.92
C LEU A 128 5.91 -0.64 5.12
N GLU A 129 5.93 0.69 5.01
CA GLU A 129 6.34 1.58 6.08
C GLU A 129 5.41 1.44 7.30
N TRP A 130 4.11 1.40 7.07
CA TRP A 130 3.11 1.27 8.13
C TRP A 130 3.29 -0.05 8.89
N LEU A 131 3.40 -1.19 8.18
CA LEU A 131 3.60 -2.50 8.80
C LEU A 131 4.89 -2.55 9.61
N THR A 132 5.97 -2.00 9.08
CA THR A 132 7.28 -1.97 9.75
C THR A 132 7.21 -1.15 11.04
N ASN A 133 6.69 0.08 10.97
CA ASN A 133 6.52 0.95 12.14
C ASN A 133 5.58 0.32 13.19
N HIS A 134 4.54 -0.37 12.75
CA HIS A 134 3.59 -1.04 13.61
C HIS A 134 4.24 -2.21 14.36
N MET A 135 5.00 -3.07 13.65
CA MET A 135 5.77 -4.16 14.26
C MET A 135 6.83 -3.65 15.26
N GLU A 136 7.54 -2.58 14.92
CA GLU A 136 8.49 -1.95 15.85
C GLU A 136 7.83 -1.43 17.12
N LYS A 137 6.62 -0.86 17.01
CA LYS A 137 5.83 -0.40 18.15
C LYS A 137 5.43 -1.57 19.05
N ILE A 138 4.95 -2.68 18.49
CA ILE A 138 4.62 -3.91 19.23
C ILE A 138 5.87 -4.43 19.95
N ALA A 139 6.99 -4.52 19.26
CA ALA A 139 8.26 -4.97 19.82
C ALA A 139 8.72 -4.15 21.02
N ARG A 140 8.64 -2.82 20.90
CA ARG A 140 8.99 -1.90 21.98
C ARG A 140 8.10 -2.11 23.20
N MET A 141 6.78 -2.13 23.01
CA MET A 141 5.82 -2.29 24.13
C MET A 141 6.03 -3.62 24.86
N ALA A 142 6.23 -4.70 24.13
CA ALA A 142 6.36 -6.01 24.73
C ALA A 142 7.73 -6.22 25.42
N LYS A 143 8.79 -5.54 24.95
CA LYS A 143 10.06 -5.43 25.68
C LYS A 143 9.91 -4.69 27.01
N GLU A 144 9.27 -3.51 27.00
CA GLU A 144 9.04 -2.71 28.21
C GLU A 144 8.20 -3.47 29.25
N GLU A 145 7.20 -4.23 28.79
CA GLU A 145 6.40 -5.12 29.63
C GLU A 145 7.23 -6.21 30.31
N LEU A 146 8.12 -6.84 29.55
CA LEU A 146 9.00 -7.90 30.07
C LEU A 146 9.99 -7.34 31.09
N GLU A 147 10.58 -6.18 30.83
CA GLU A 147 11.49 -5.51 31.76
C GLU A 147 10.78 -5.13 33.06
N ARG A 148 9.55 -4.61 32.98
CA ARG A 148 8.75 -4.27 34.17
C ARG A 148 8.44 -5.50 35.02
N LYS A 149 8.00 -6.60 34.40
CA LYS A 149 7.73 -7.87 35.10
C LYS A 149 8.97 -8.47 35.77
N LYS A 150 10.15 -8.35 35.14
CA LYS A 150 11.42 -8.81 35.72
C LYS A 150 11.77 -8.00 36.97
N LEU A 151 11.66 -6.68 36.90
CA LEU A 151 11.93 -5.80 38.05
C LEU A 151 10.99 -6.10 39.23
N GLU A 152 9.69 -6.27 38.96
CA GLU A 152 8.70 -6.62 39.99
C GLU A 152 9.02 -7.96 40.67
N LEU A 153 9.48 -8.96 39.91
CA LEU A 153 9.87 -10.26 40.45
C LEU A 153 11.13 -10.16 41.32
N GLU A 154 12.14 -9.43 40.87
CA GLU A 154 13.38 -9.20 41.64
C GLU A 154 13.12 -8.47 42.96
N GLU A 155 12.16 -7.55 43.01
CA GLU A 155 11.75 -6.86 44.24
C GLU A 155 11.02 -7.79 45.23
N LEU A 156 10.21 -8.73 44.74
CA LEU A 156 9.52 -9.72 45.57
C LEU A 156 10.47 -10.76 46.18
N GLU A 157 11.60 -11.03 45.53
CA GLU A 157 12.62 -11.98 45.99
C GLU A 157 13.61 -11.38 47.00
N ARG A 158 13.54 -10.06 47.25
CA ARG A 158 14.47 -9.32 48.13
C ARG A 158 13.92 -9.09 49.55
#